data_AF-A0A4Z1CKW8-F1
#
_entry.id   AF-A0A4Z1CKW8-F1
#
_cell.length_a   1.000
_cell.length_b   1.000
_cell.length_c   1.000
_cell.angle_alpha   90.00
_cell.angle_beta   90.00
_cell.angle_gamma   90.00
#
_symmetry.space_group_name_H-M   'P 1'
#
loop_
_entity.id
_entity.type
_entity.pdbx_description
1 polymer ?
#
loop_
_entity_poly.entity_id
_entity_poly.type
_entity_poly.pdbx_seq_one_letter_code
_entity_poly.pdbx_strand_id
1 'polypeptide(L)'
;MPKRSKTRSSPQRTWTIPHPSSISTGPNAEPSTEPAGAAHPSRPCRPTPSAEEILMPRPVQTRMDHASFMDLHARLAAGRGTPSAPAAAAAALVRAAALVRTGQVVTAGAPPPAGDAESEGPGAPYRLRQWHDAGDGWHAVNDRIELDIHGSPSMTHLDALHHFAYIDASGPGGTSGIEAHIGGIVGRGVLLDIPRATGGLAVPGGWVVTPDDIETTLSSQSVELTPGDTLWLRFGREHPRSADDVLGAVPAPGLSLACAEWLAEVRPALVITDHGLDSVPSEVDGMPVPWHALLLNSLRVPLVDMADMSDVASACADVGRYEFLSVVAPLHLPGASGSPVNPLAIL
;
A
#
# COMPACT_ATOMS: atom_id res chain seq x y z
N MET A 1 -7.15 38.45 -33.63
CA MET A 1 -6.41 37.16 -33.66
C MET A 1 -6.15 36.72 -32.22
N PRO A 2 -6.83 35.69 -31.69
CA PRO A 2 -6.57 35.25 -30.33
C PRO A 2 -5.39 34.26 -30.30
N LYS A 3 -4.47 34.48 -29.35
CA LYS A 3 -3.29 33.67 -29.12
C LYS A 3 -3.69 32.28 -28.62
N ARG A 4 -3.28 31.23 -29.34
CA ARG A 4 -3.42 29.83 -28.93
C ARG A 4 -2.51 29.57 -27.72
N SER A 5 -3.12 29.25 -26.58
CA SER A 5 -2.47 28.57 -25.45
C SER A 5 -2.01 27.19 -25.93
N LYS A 6 -0.71 26.90 -25.83
CA LYS A 6 -0.17 25.55 -26.03
C LYS A 6 -0.22 24.84 -24.69
N THR A 7 -1.22 23.99 -24.50
CA THR A 7 -1.20 22.95 -23.46
C THR A 7 -0.02 22.02 -23.77
N ARG A 8 0.99 22.00 -22.88
CA ARG A 8 2.01 20.95 -22.90
C ARG A 8 1.35 19.69 -22.34
N SER A 9 1.10 18.69 -23.19
CA SER A 9 0.78 17.35 -22.71
C SER A 9 2.03 16.74 -22.09
N SER A 10 1.90 16.28 -20.84
CA SER A 10 2.90 15.43 -20.20
C SER A 10 3.09 14.17 -21.05
N PRO A 11 4.32 13.68 -21.28
CA PRO A 11 4.53 12.44 -22.02
C PRO A 11 3.88 11.27 -21.27
N GLN A 12 3.06 10.47 -21.97
CA GLN A 12 2.54 9.21 -21.44
C GLN A 12 3.72 8.28 -21.16
N ARG A 13 4.02 8.04 -19.89
CA ARG A 13 4.93 6.97 -19.48
C ARG A 13 4.21 5.64 -19.73
N THR A 14 4.89 4.72 -20.42
CA THR A 14 4.40 3.36 -20.64
C THR A 14 5.07 2.48 -19.59
N TRP A 15 4.31 2.04 -18.60
CA TRP A 15 4.81 1.10 -17.60
C TRP A 15 4.85 -0.29 -18.21
N THR A 16 5.99 -0.98 -18.09
CA THR A 16 6.10 -2.35 -18.59
C THR A 16 5.68 -3.29 -17.46
N ILE A 17 4.41 -3.70 -17.44
CA ILE A 17 3.91 -4.73 -16.52
C ILE A 17 3.74 -6.03 -17.33
N PRO A 18 4.39 -7.15 -16.96
CA PRO A 18 4.19 -8.40 -17.65
C PRO A 18 2.76 -8.90 -17.46
N HIS A 19 2.01 -9.08 -18.54
CA HIS A 19 0.76 -9.84 -18.49
C HIS A 19 1.10 -11.34 -18.41
N PRO A 20 0.45 -12.12 -17.52
CA PRO A 20 0.60 -13.57 -17.54
C PRO A 20 0.06 -14.08 -18.89
N SER A 21 0.98 -14.49 -19.75
CA SER A 21 0.65 -15.09 -21.05
C SER A 21 -0.07 -16.41 -20.78
N SER A 22 -1.19 -16.64 -21.46
CA SER A 22 -1.87 -17.94 -21.42
C SER A 22 -0.92 -19.02 -21.91
N ILE A 23 -0.45 -19.86 -20.98
CA ILE A 23 0.30 -21.07 -21.33
C ILE A 23 -0.69 -22.05 -21.96
N SER A 24 -0.66 -22.11 -23.29
CA SER A 24 -1.26 -23.18 -24.07
C SER A 24 -0.47 -24.46 -23.81
N THR A 25 -1.10 -25.44 -23.17
CA THR A 25 -0.57 -26.80 -23.02
C THR A 25 -0.73 -27.56 -24.33
N GLY A 26 0.36 -27.74 -25.07
CA GLY A 26 0.48 -28.66 -26.20
C GLY A 26 1.81 -29.44 -26.11
N PRO A 27 1.85 -30.73 -26.49
CA PRO A 27 2.89 -31.64 -26.02
C PRO A 27 4.13 -31.67 -26.93
N ASN A 28 5.29 -31.88 -26.29
CA ASN A 28 6.56 -32.44 -26.77
C ASN A 28 6.92 -32.30 -28.26
N ALA A 29 7.94 -31.48 -28.53
CA ALA A 29 8.86 -31.67 -29.65
C ALA A 29 10.31 -31.40 -29.21
N GLU A 30 11.19 -32.33 -29.56
CA GLU A 30 12.63 -32.40 -29.28
C GLU A 30 13.48 -31.28 -29.93
N PRO A 31 14.75 -31.08 -29.52
CA PRO A 31 15.48 -29.83 -29.76
C PRO A 31 16.15 -29.80 -31.13
N SER A 32 15.86 -28.75 -31.92
CA SER A 32 16.60 -28.42 -33.13
C SER A 32 17.73 -27.42 -32.83
N THR A 33 18.94 -27.83 -33.17
CA THR A 33 20.17 -27.03 -33.21
C THR A 33 20.18 -26.14 -34.45
N GLU A 34 20.42 -24.83 -34.31
CA GLU A 34 20.96 -23.96 -35.37
C GLU A 34 21.56 -22.65 -34.77
N PRO A 35 22.39 -21.88 -35.51
CA PRO A 35 23.72 -21.48 -35.05
C PRO A 35 23.87 -20.02 -34.62
N ALA A 36 25.04 -19.74 -34.03
CA ALA A 36 25.48 -18.43 -33.56
C ALA A 36 25.59 -17.39 -34.70
N GLY A 37 25.15 -16.15 -34.41
CA GLY A 37 25.68 -14.94 -35.03
C GLY A 37 24.65 -14.03 -35.73
N ALA A 38 24.07 -13.10 -34.97
CA ALA A 38 23.70 -11.77 -35.48
C ALA A 38 23.60 -10.79 -34.31
N ALA A 39 24.49 -9.80 -34.29
CA ALA A 39 24.53 -8.74 -33.30
C ALA A 39 23.33 -7.79 -33.46
N HIS A 40 22.55 -7.61 -32.39
CA HIS A 40 21.57 -6.52 -32.30
C HIS A 40 22.29 -5.20 -31.98
N PRO A 41 21.88 -4.07 -32.58
CA PRO A 41 22.48 -2.77 -32.28
C PRO A 41 22.18 -2.38 -30.84
N SER A 42 23.23 -2.22 -30.04
CA SER A 42 23.20 -1.74 -28.66
C SER A 42 22.60 -0.34 -28.60
N ARG A 43 21.46 -0.21 -27.91
CA ARG A 43 20.93 1.09 -27.44
C ARG A 43 21.99 1.78 -26.59
N PRO A 44 22.21 3.10 -26.72
CA PRO A 44 23.16 3.81 -25.88
C PRO A 44 22.70 3.73 -24.42
N CYS A 45 23.57 3.18 -23.57
CA CYS A 45 23.42 3.16 -22.12
C CYS A 45 23.35 4.62 -21.65
N ARG A 46 22.24 5.01 -21.01
CA ARG A 46 22.19 6.30 -20.30
C ARG A 46 23.25 6.25 -19.20
N PRO A 47 23.97 7.35 -18.94
CA PRO A 47 24.95 7.38 -17.87
C PRO A 47 24.24 7.06 -16.54
N THR A 48 24.78 6.09 -15.81
CA THR A 48 24.45 5.85 -14.40
C THR A 48 24.70 7.15 -13.63
N PRO A 49 23.72 7.68 -12.88
CA PRO A 49 23.94 8.85 -12.05
C PRO A 49 25.03 8.54 -11.01
N SER A 50 25.92 9.50 -10.79
CA SER A 50 26.96 9.41 -9.76
C SER A 50 26.33 9.39 -8.37
N ALA A 51 26.95 8.68 -7.43
CA ALA A 51 26.51 8.50 -6.04
C ALA A 51 26.25 9.80 -5.23
N GLU A 52 26.56 10.99 -5.77
CA GLU A 52 26.26 12.30 -5.16
C GLU A 52 24.87 12.86 -5.52
N GLU A 53 24.17 12.34 -6.54
CA GLU A 53 22.73 12.58 -6.73
C GLU A 53 21.95 11.58 -5.86
N ILE A 54 22.02 11.78 -4.54
CA ILE A 54 21.14 11.05 -3.63
C ILE A 54 19.71 11.41 -4.05
N LEU A 55 18.95 10.40 -4.50
CA LEU A 55 17.55 10.48 -4.94
C LEU A 55 16.65 10.70 -3.71
N MET A 56 16.89 11.80 -3.01
CA MET A 56 16.12 12.23 -1.87
C MET A 56 14.70 12.55 -2.37
N PRO A 57 13.65 12.13 -1.63
CA PRO A 57 12.28 12.41 -2.03
C PRO A 57 12.05 13.92 -2.23
N ARG A 58 10.96 14.32 -2.87
CA ARG A 58 10.78 15.74 -3.24
C ARG A 58 9.68 16.36 -2.38
N PRO A 59 9.81 17.62 -1.91
CA PRO A 59 8.70 18.32 -1.28
C PRO A 59 7.49 18.32 -2.22
N VAL A 60 6.28 18.38 -1.68
CA VAL A 60 5.08 18.61 -2.49
C VAL A 60 5.24 19.91 -3.29
N GLN A 61 5.33 19.82 -4.62
CA GLN A 61 5.65 20.97 -5.48
C GLN A 61 4.44 21.58 -6.20
N THR A 62 3.40 20.80 -6.49
CA THR A 62 2.24 21.26 -7.27
C THR A 62 0.95 20.75 -6.67
N ARG A 63 0.01 21.66 -6.40
CA ARG A 63 -1.33 21.30 -5.98
C ARG A 63 -2.25 21.25 -7.19
N MET A 64 -2.88 20.10 -7.37
CA MET A 64 -3.92 19.85 -8.35
C MET A 64 -5.21 20.55 -7.87
N ASP A 65 -5.89 21.25 -8.79
CA ASP A 65 -7.20 21.81 -8.48
C ASP A 65 -8.26 20.70 -8.37
N HIS A 66 -9.37 21.03 -7.73
CA HIS A 66 -10.45 20.07 -7.49
C HIS A 66 -11.01 19.46 -8.79
N ALA A 67 -11.16 20.25 -9.85
CA ALA A 67 -11.72 19.77 -11.12
C ALA A 67 -10.80 18.72 -11.79
N SER A 68 -9.50 18.99 -11.81
CA SER A 68 -8.49 18.07 -12.34
C SER A 68 -8.44 16.76 -11.54
N PHE A 69 -8.62 16.84 -10.21
CA PHE A 69 -8.73 15.67 -9.36
C PHE A 69 -9.98 14.85 -9.66
N MET A 70 -11.14 15.50 -9.85
CA MET A 70 -12.38 14.80 -10.21
C MET A 70 -12.27 14.11 -11.58
N ASP A 71 -11.59 14.72 -12.55
CA ASP A 71 -11.28 14.09 -13.84
C ASP A 71 -10.40 12.85 -13.66
N LEU A 72 -9.35 12.92 -12.81
CA LEU A 72 -8.50 11.78 -12.48
C LEU A 72 -9.33 10.66 -11.82
N HIS A 73 -10.12 10.99 -10.80
CA HIS A 73 -11.00 10.06 -10.09
C HIS A 73 -11.93 9.32 -11.06
N ALA A 74 -12.58 10.05 -11.98
CA ALA A 74 -13.48 9.48 -12.98
C ALA A 74 -12.75 8.59 -13.99
N ARG A 75 -11.58 8.99 -14.48
CA ARG A 75 -10.76 8.18 -15.39
C ARG A 75 -10.35 6.86 -14.76
N LEU A 76 -9.82 6.89 -13.54
CA LEU A 76 -9.40 5.68 -12.83
C LEU A 76 -10.58 4.76 -12.51
N ALA A 77 -11.74 5.33 -12.15
CA ALA A 77 -12.94 4.55 -11.91
C ALA A 77 -13.44 3.83 -13.17
N ALA A 78 -13.35 4.48 -14.34
CA ALA A 78 -13.74 3.91 -15.64
C ALA A 78 -12.72 2.90 -16.18
N GLY A 79 -11.43 3.09 -15.89
CA GLY A 79 -10.34 2.19 -16.29
C GLY A 79 -10.20 0.94 -15.42
N ARG A 80 -11.01 0.80 -14.36
CA ARG A 80 -10.94 -0.33 -13.45
C ARG A 80 -11.15 -1.65 -14.20
N GLY A 81 -10.10 -2.48 -14.18
CA GLY A 81 -10.17 -3.83 -14.74
C GLY A 81 -11.15 -4.72 -13.98
N THR A 82 -11.57 -5.83 -14.61
CA THR A 82 -12.36 -6.84 -13.91
C THR A 82 -11.52 -7.53 -12.84
N PRO A 83 -12.09 -7.84 -11.65
CA PRO A 83 -11.42 -8.68 -10.67
C PRO A 83 -10.94 -9.99 -11.29
N SER A 84 -9.82 -10.53 -10.80
CA SER A 84 -9.32 -11.82 -11.26
C SER A 84 -10.33 -12.93 -10.98
N ALA A 85 -10.46 -13.88 -11.91
CA ALA A 85 -11.29 -15.05 -11.72
C ALA A 85 -10.84 -15.85 -10.48
N PRO A 86 -11.75 -16.46 -9.69
CA PRO A 86 -11.41 -17.16 -8.45
C PRO A 86 -10.30 -18.22 -8.60
N ALA A 87 -10.31 -18.98 -9.70
CA ALA A 87 -9.28 -19.99 -9.96
C ALA A 87 -7.88 -19.38 -10.17
N ALA A 88 -7.80 -18.22 -10.82
CA ALA A 88 -6.54 -17.51 -11.03
C ALA A 88 -6.01 -16.94 -9.70
N ALA A 89 -6.90 -16.43 -8.85
CA ALA A 89 -6.56 -15.97 -7.49
C ALA A 89 -6.05 -17.13 -6.62
N ALA A 90 -6.72 -18.29 -6.64
CA ALA A 90 -6.27 -19.49 -5.92
C ALA A 90 -4.89 -19.97 -6.40
N ALA A 91 -4.65 -20.01 -7.72
CA ALA A 91 -3.35 -20.37 -8.27
C ALA A 91 -2.26 -19.36 -7.89
N ALA A 92 -2.59 -18.07 -7.82
CA ALA A 92 -1.67 -17.04 -7.35
C ALA A 92 -1.31 -17.22 -5.86
N LEU A 93 -2.30 -17.54 -5.02
CA LEU A 93 -2.07 -17.85 -3.61
C LEU A 93 -1.15 -19.07 -3.43
N VAL A 94 -1.33 -20.13 -4.21
CA VAL A 94 -0.43 -21.30 -4.18
C VAL A 94 1.02 -20.91 -4.53
N ARG A 95 1.21 -20.04 -5.53
CA ARG A 95 2.55 -19.52 -5.86
C ARG A 95 3.13 -18.64 -4.75
N ALA A 96 2.30 -17.80 -4.13
CA ALA A 96 2.71 -16.97 -2.99
C ALA A 96 3.13 -17.82 -1.79
N ALA A 97 2.41 -18.91 -1.49
CA ALA A 97 2.77 -19.84 -0.43
C ALA A 97 4.14 -20.49 -0.66
N ALA A 98 4.55 -20.68 -1.92
CA ALA A 98 5.87 -21.19 -2.26
C ALA A 98 7.02 -20.19 -2.03
N LEU A 99 6.73 -18.93 -1.66
CA LEU A 99 7.73 -17.95 -1.26
C LEU A 99 8.22 -18.17 0.18
N VAL A 100 7.48 -18.93 0.99
CA VAL A 100 7.88 -19.28 2.36
C VAL A 100 9.05 -20.28 2.30
N ARG A 101 10.24 -19.82 2.70
CA ARG A 101 11.49 -20.61 2.67
C ARG A 101 12.12 -20.75 4.04
N THR A 102 12.05 -19.72 4.87
CA THR A 102 12.63 -19.75 6.22
C THR A 102 11.58 -20.11 7.27
N GLY A 103 10.30 -19.86 6.99
CA GLY A 103 9.21 -20.00 7.96
C GLY A 103 9.20 -18.86 8.99
N GLN A 104 10.02 -17.83 8.80
CA GLN A 104 10.02 -16.66 9.65
C GLN A 104 8.73 -15.88 9.42
N VAL A 105 7.96 -15.68 10.48
CA VAL A 105 6.74 -14.87 10.49
C VAL A 105 7.08 -13.55 11.15
N VAL A 106 6.91 -12.45 10.43
CA VAL A 106 7.22 -11.10 10.91
C VAL A 106 5.93 -10.29 10.93
N THR A 107 5.63 -9.70 12.08
CA THR A 107 4.49 -8.80 12.25
C THR A 107 4.81 -7.41 11.72
N ALA A 108 3.81 -6.76 11.13
CA ALA A 108 3.81 -5.31 10.92
C ALA A 108 2.63 -4.61 11.58
N GLY A 109 2.02 -5.24 12.58
CA GLY A 109 1.01 -4.63 13.41
C GLY A 109 1.66 -3.76 14.49
N ALA A 110 1.49 -2.45 14.38
CA ALA A 110 1.75 -1.55 15.48
C ALA A 110 0.62 -1.66 16.52
N PRO A 111 0.94 -1.70 17.83
CA PRO A 111 -0.09 -1.60 18.85
C PRO A 111 -0.75 -0.21 18.83
N PRO A 112 -1.91 -0.04 19.51
CA PRO A 112 -2.41 1.29 19.83
C PRO A 112 -1.32 2.15 20.50
N PRO A 113 -1.30 3.48 20.25
CA PRO A 113 -0.37 4.38 20.93
C PRO A 113 -0.44 4.20 22.45
N ALA A 114 0.71 4.31 23.11
CA ALA A 114 0.79 4.28 24.56
C ALA A 114 -0.01 5.47 25.12
N GLY A 115 -1.11 5.18 25.80
CA GLY A 115 -1.95 6.13 26.52
C GLY A 115 -2.63 5.42 27.69
N ASP A 116 -3.10 6.17 28.67
CA ASP A 116 -3.81 5.60 29.79
C ASP A 116 -5.08 4.91 29.28
N ALA A 117 -5.14 3.58 29.42
CA ALA A 117 -6.29 2.75 29.05
C ALA A 117 -7.60 3.20 29.75
N GLU A 118 -7.49 4.09 30.73
CA GLU A 118 -8.58 4.66 31.53
C GLU A 118 -8.91 6.13 31.21
N SER A 119 -8.25 6.78 30.25
CA SER A 119 -8.53 8.18 29.92
C SER A 119 -9.91 8.36 29.26
N GLU A 120 -10.72 9.28 29.80
CA GLU A 120 -12.02 9.67 29.25
C GLU A 120 -11.90 10.89 28.33
N GLY A 121 -12.55 10.85 27.17
CA GLY A 121 -12.65 12.00 26.24
C GLY A 121 -12.35 11.66 24.78
N PRO A 122 -12.58 12.62 23.85
CA PRO A 122 -12.16 12.51 22.46
C PRO A 122 -10.62 12.38 22.39
N GLY A 123 -10.09 11.30 21.81
CA GLY A 123 -8.64 11.09 21.63
C GLY A 123 -8.02 9.94 22.42
N ALA A 124 -8.79 9.13 23.15
CA ALA A 124 -8.32 7.87 23.74
C ALA A 124 -8.49 6.72 22.73
N PRO A 125 -7.46 6.33 21.95
CA PRO A 125 -7.60 5.40 20.81
C PRO A 125 -7.96 3.96 21.23
N TYR A 126 -7.80 3.65 22.52
CA TYR A 126 -7.87 2.31 23.05
C TYR A 126 -8.22 2.36 24.54
N ARG A 127 -9.21 1.55 24.96
CA ARG A 127 -9.45 1.23 26.36
C ARG A 127 -9.51 -0.27 26.56
N LEU A 128 -8.82 -0.74 27.59
CA LEU A 128 -8.84 -2.12 28.05
C LEU A 128 -9.37 -2.15 29.48
N ARG A 129 -10.49 -2.84 29.70
CA ARG A 129 -11.02 -3.12 31.04
C ARG A 129 -10.90 -4.60 31.31
N GLN A 130 -10.21 -4.96 32.39
CA GLN A 130 -10.04 -6.34 32.81
C GLN A 130 -10.86 -6.64 34.06
N TRP A 131 -11.39 -7.86 34.17
CA TRP A 131 -11.97 -8.36 35.41
C TRP A 131 -11.64 -9.83 35.61
N HIS A 132 -11.75 -10.28 36.86
CA HIS A 132 -11.40 -11.64 37.24
C HIS A 132 -12.66 -12.41 37.65
N ASP A 133 -12.84 -13.58 37.06
CA ASP A 133 -13.78 -14.58 37.56
C ASP A 133 -12.96 -15.66 38.29
N ALA A 134 -13.48 -16.20 39.39
CA ALA A 134 -12.79 -17.25 40.13
C ALA A 134 -13.77 -18.20 40.83
N GLY A 135 -13.29 -19.42 41.10
CA GLY A 135 -13.98 -20.44 41.88
C GLY A 135 -13.00 -21.46 42.47
N ASP A 136 -13.52 -22.59 42.97
CA ASP A 136 -12.68 -23.61 43.62
C ASP A 136 -11.66 -24.22 42.64
N GLY A 137 -10.41 -23.76 42.73
CA GLY A 137 -9.28 -24.25 41.94
C GLY A 137 -9.10 -23.61 40.57
N TRP A 138 -9.84 -22.55 40.22
CA TRP A 138 -9.67 -21.86 38.94
C TRP A 138 -9.85 -20.34 39.05
N HIS A 139 -9.20 -19.62 38.15
CA HIS A 139 -9.40 -18.20 37.91
C HIS A 139 -9.33 -17.92 36.41
N ALA A 140 -10.04 -16.91 35.94
CA ALA A 140 -10.01 -16.41 34.58
C ALA A 140 -9.84 -14.88 34.61
N VAL A 141 -9.09 -14.36 33.66
CA VAL A 141 -9.01 -12.92 33.36
C VAL A 141 -9.82 -12.71 32.09
N ASN A 142 -10.76 -11.77 32.15
CA ASN A 142 -11.61 -11.40 31.04
C ASN A 142 -11.34 -9.95 30.66
N ASP A 143 -11.61 -9.61 29.40
CA ASP A 143 -11.32 -8.29 28.84
C ASP A 143 -12.54 -7.70 28.13
N ARG A 144 -12.68 -6.38 28.21
CA ARG A 144 -13.52 -5.57 27.33
C ARG A 144 -12.65 -4.51 26.70
N ILE A 145 -12.75 -4.42 25.38
CA ILE A 145 -11.94 -3.52 24.57
C ILE A 145 -12.84 -2.51 23.87
N GLU A 146 -12.50 -1.22 23.98
CA GLU A 146 -13.04 -0.10 23.19
C GLU A 146 -11.91 0.41 22.29
N LEU A 147 -12.18 0.58 21.00
CA LEU A 147 -11.16 0.83 19.98
C LEU A 147 -11.67 1.87 18.98
N ASP A 148 -10.90 2.94 18.81
CA ASP A 148 -11.01 3.77 17.61
C ASP A 148 -10.24 3.08 16.49
N ILE A 149 -10.98 2.62 15.48
CA ILE A 149 -10.38 1.93 14.32
C ILE A 149 -9.59 2.93 13.47
N HIS A 150 -10.15 4.11 13.29
CA HIS A 150 -9.67 5.17 12.41
C HIS A 150 -9.24 6.38 13.22
N GLY A 151 -8.28 7.15 12.72
CA GLY A 151 -7.95 8.46 13.28
C GLY A 151 -6.46 8.70 13.47
N SER A 152 -6.12 9.91 13.87
CA SER A 152 -4.73 10.34 14.03
C SER A 152 -3.94 9.60 15.14
N PRO A 153 -4.57 9.10 16.23
CA PRO A 153 -3.93 8.18 17.18
C PRO A 153 -4.14 6.69 16.82
N SER A 154 -4.37 6.33 15.55
CA SER A 154 -4.72 4.95 15.18
C SER A 154 -3.53 3.98 15.23
N MET A 155 -3.84 2.74 15.62
CA MET A 155 -2.99 1.56 15.41
C MET A 155 -2.99 1.12 13.95
N THR A 156 -2.28 0.04 13.63
CA THR A 156 -2.42 -0.57 12.29
C THR A 156 -3.85 -1.06 12.05
N HIS A 157 -4.48 -0.53 11.01
CA HIS A 157 -5.89 -0.81 10.69
C HIS A 157 -6.09 -0.89 9.19
N LEU A 158 -7.13 -1.61 8.78
CA LEU A 158 -7.59 -1.74 7.41
C LEU A 158 -8.82 -0.85 7.20
N ASP A 159 -8.79 -0.05 6.15
CA ASP A 159 -9.89 0.74 5.64
C ASP A 159 -10.72 -0.04 4.64
N ALA A 160 -12.01 -0.20 4.95
CA ALA A 160 -12.96 -0.73 3.99
C ALA A 160 -13.25 0.31 2.90
N LEU A 161 -13.85 -0.16 1.80
CA LEU A 161 -14.16 0.67 0.65
C LEU A 161 -15.09 1.86 0.97
N HIS A 162 -15.92 1.78 2.02
CA HIS A 162 -16.80 2.87 2.45
C HIS A 162 -16.24 3.72 3.59
N HIS A 163 -14.99 3.52 4.02
CA HIS A 163 -14.37 4.34 5.06
C HIS A 163 -14.36 5.82 4.71
N PHE A 164 -13.89 6.15 3.50
CA PHE A 164 -13.90 7.50 2.96
C PHE A 164 -14.75 7.58 1.70
N ALA A 165 -15.76 8.45 1.72
CA ALA A 165 -16.55 8.80 0.55
C ALA A 165 -16.51 10.32 0.35
N TYR A 166 -16.30 10.75 -0.89
CA TYR A 166 -16.40 12.16 -1.25
C TYR A 166 -17.85 12.49 -1.62
N ILE A 167 -18.39 13.60 -1.11
CA ILE A 167 -19.83 13.95 -1.15
C ILE A 167 -20.37 14.04 -2.60
N ASP A 168 -19.53 14.36 -3.58
CA ASP A 168 -19.93 14.45 -4.99
C ASP A 168 -19.54 13.21 -5.84
N ALA A 169 -18.90 12.21 -5.24
CA ALA A 169 -18.64 10.92 -5.88
C ALA A 169 -19.73 9.94 -5.48
N SER A 170 -20.26 9.18 -6.44
CA SER A 170 -21.11 8.03 -6.11
C SER A 170 -20.31 7.10 -5.19
N GLY A 171 -20.77 6.91 -3.96
CA GLY A 171 -20.16 5.99 -3.00
C GLY A 171 -20.05 4.57 -3.59
N PRO A 172 -19.34 3.66 -2.90
CA PRO A 172 -18.93 2.37 -3.45
C PRO A 172 -20.00 1.57 -4.20
N GLY A 173 -21.24 1.63 -3.72
CA GLY A 173 -22.29 0.67 -4.07
C GLY A 173 -21.94 -0.75 -3.57
N GLY A 174 -22.96 -1.57 -3.32
CA GLY A 174 -22.75 -2.97 -2.91
C GLY A 174 -22.04 -3.17 -1.56
N THR A 175 -21.56 -4.40 -1.34
CA THR A 175 -20.80 -4.78 -0.13
C THR A 175 -19.48 -4.04 -0.09
N SER A 176 -19.35 -3.14 0.87
CA SER A 176 -18.24 -2.18 0.93
C SER A 176 -17.67 -2.02 2.34
N GLY A 177 -18.22 -2.71 3.34
CA GLY A 177 -17.63 -2.81 4.66
C GLY A 177 -16.64 -3.96 4.78
N ILE A 178 -16.14 -4.14 6.00
CA ILE A 178 -15.15 -5.18 6.29
C ILE A 178 -15.63 -6.59 5.95
N GLU A 179 -16.95 -6.83 5.89
CA GLU A 179 -17.51 -8.09 5.43
C GLU A 179 -17.09 -8.50 4.02
N ALA A 180 -16.62 -7.56 3.18
CA ALA A 180 -16.03 -7.86 1.88
C ALA A 180 -14.66 -8.58 1.97
N HIS A 181 -13.99 -8.52 3.13
CA HIS A 181 -12.61 -8.97 3.33
C HIS A 181 -12.46 -10.02 4.44
N ILE A 182 -13.55 -10.58 4.97
CA ILE A 182 -13.54 -11.56 6.07
C ILE A 182 -12.88 -12.90 5.73
N GLY A 183 -12.70 -13.21 4.44
CA GLY A 183 -11.90 -14.35 3.99
C GLY A 183 -10.39 -14.16 4.18
N GLY A 184 -9.97 -12.97 4.63
CA GLY A 184 -8.60 -12.53 4.63
C GLY A 184 -8.13 -12.09 3.25
N ILE A 185 -7.14 -11.21 3.24
CA ILE A 185 -6.38 -10.85 2.05
C ILE A 185 -5.04 -11.57 2.18
N VAL A 186 -4.92 -12.68 1.45
CA VAL A 186 -3.77 -13.56 1.50
C VAL A 186 -3.21 -13.74 0.09
N GLY A 187 -1.92 -13.51 -0.07
CA GLY A 187 -1.28 -13.55 -1.39
C GLY A 187 0.19 -13.18 -1.35
N ARG A 188 0.76 -12.84 -2.50
CA ARG A 188 2.14 -12.38 -2.58
C ARG A 188 2.21 -10.93 -2.10
N GLY A 189 3.03 -10.67 -1.10
CA GLY A 189 3.42 -9.34 -0.68
C GLY A 189 4.71 -8.91 -1.36
N VAL A 190 4.77 -7.66 -1.78
CA VAL A 190 5.98 -7.01 -2.30
C VAL A 190 6.24 -5.76 -1.46
N LEU A 191 7.37 -5.73 -0.76
CA LEU A 191 7.84 -4.56 -0.02
C LEU A 191 8.60 -3.63 -0.96
N LEU A 192 8.21 -2.35 -1.00
CA LEU A 192 8.99 -1.25 -1.53
C LEU A 192 9.55 -0.44 -0.35
N ASP A 193 10.82 -0.69 -0.01
CA ASP A 193 11.55 0.00 1.06
C ASP A 193 12.21 1.26 0.51
N ILE A 194 11.43 2.35 0.44
CA ILE A 194 11.88 3.63 -0.14
C ILE A 194 13.15 4.13 0.55
N PRO A 195 13.25 4.20 1.89
CA PRO A 195 14.48 4.59 2.57
C PRO A 195 15.69 3.80 2.08
N ARG A 196 15.60 2.48 2.01
CA ARG A 196 16.74 1.65 1.62
C ARG A 196 17.17 1.87 0.17
N ALA A 197 16.22 2.12 -0.74
CA ALA A 197 16.51 2.44 -2.13
C ALA A 197 17.08 3.86 -2.33
N THR A 198 16.81 4.79 -1.42
CA THR A 198 17.10 6.23 -1.55
C THR A 198 18.19 6.74 -0.60
N GLY A 199 18.99 5.85 -0.01
CA GLY A 199 20.16 6.23 0.81
C GLY A 199 20.00 6.05 2.31
N GLY A 200 18.99 5.30 2.75
CA GLY A 200 18.79 4.82 4.11
C GLY A 200 17.98 5.75 5.03
N LEU A 201 17.56 6.92 4.54
CA LEU A 201 16.83 7.90 5.34
C LEU A 201 15.32 7.75 5.18
N ALA A 202 14.58 7.92 6.28
CA ALA A 202 13.13 8.03 6.24
C ALA A 202 12.69 9.18 5.32
N VAL A 203 11.58 8.99 4.62
CA VAL A 203 10.96 10.03 3.77
C VAL A 203 10.46 11.15 4.69
N PRO A 204 10.96 12.39 4.55
CA PRO A 204 10.56 13.49 5.42
C PRO A 204 9.06 13.83 5.31
N GLY A 205 8.50 14.35 6.40
CA GLY A 205 7.15 14.91 6.37
C GLY A 205 6.98 16.03 5.34
N GLY A 206 5.88 16.01 4.59
CA GLY A 206 5.60 16.96 3.51
C GLY A 206 6.29 16.66 2.19
N TRP A 207 6.96 15.51 2.09
CA TRP A 207 7.57 15.03 0.87
C TRP A 207 6.73 13.92 0.27
N VAL A 208 6.89 13.71 -1.04
CA VAL A 208 6.19 12.68 -1.78
C VAL A 208 7.16 11.72 -2.45
N VAL A 209 6.78 10.44 -2.46
CA VAL A 209 7.41 9.39 -3.25
C VAL A 209 6.90 9.51 -4.67
N THR A 210 7.80 9.72 -5.62
CA THR A 210 7.50 10.01 -7.02
C THR A 210 7.59 8.75 -7.88
N PRO A 211 7.09 8.80 -9.14
CA PRO A 211 7.25 7.70 -10.09
C PRO A 211 8.71 7.22 -10.24
N ASP A 212 9.67 8.14 -10.25
CA ASP A 212 11.09 7.79 -10.40
C ASP A 212 11.64 7.08 -9.15
N ASP A 213 11.13 7.41 -7.96
CA ASP A 213 11.50 6.75 -6.69
C ASP A 213 10.96 5.31 -6.65
N ILE A 214 9.73 5.10 -7.15
CA ILE A 214 9.14 3.76 -7.33
C ILE A 214 9.95 2.93 -8.32
N GLU A 215 10.27 3.47 -9.50
CA GLU A 215 11.10 2.78 -10.51
C GLU A 215 12.48 2.41 -9.95
N THR A 216 13.11 3.32 -9.21
CA THR A 216 14.40 3.10 -8.55
C THR A 216 14.30 2.02 -7.50
N THR A 217 13.26 2.03 -6.67
CA THR A 217 13.06 1.05 -5.60
C THR A 217 12.83 -0.34 -6.17
N LEU A 218 11.93 -0.49 -7.15
CA LEU A 218 11.68 -1.75 -7.86
C LEU A 218 12.98 -2.33 -8.44
N SER A 219 13.76 -1.48 -9.11
CA SER A 219 15.03 -1.89 -9.74
C SER A 219 16.08 -2.29 -8.70
N SER A 220 16.26 -1.50 -7.64
CA SER A 220 17.27 -1.75 -6.60
C SER A 220 17.00 -3.03 -5.81
N GLN A 221 15.73 -3.34 -5.58
CA GLN A 221 15.30 -4.54 -4.86
C GLN A 221 15.09 -5.74 -5.79
N SER A 222 15.21 -5.55 -7.11
CA SER A 222 14.99 -6.58 -8.13
C SER A 222 13.61 -7.26 -7.99
N VAL A 223 12.56 -6.46 -7.79
CA VAL A 223 11.18 -6.93 -7.68
C VAL A 223 10.26 -6.25 -8.68
N GLU A 224 9.18 -6.94 -9.04
CA GLU A 224 8.12 -6.41 -9.89
C GLU A 224 6.77 -6.70 -9.24
N LEU A 225 5.87 -5.72 -9.30
CA LEU A 225 4.47 -5.91 -8.89
C LEU A 225 3.65 -6.46 -10.05
N THR A 226 2.76 -7.38 -9.73
CA THR A 226 1.79 -7.96 -10.64
C THR A 226 0.37 -7.81 -10.09
N PRO A 227 -0.66 -7.83 -10.95
CA PRO A 227 -2.04 -7.74 -10.51
C PRO A 227 -2.41 -8.76 -9.44
N GLY A 228 -2.96 -8.27 -8.33
CA GLY A 228 -3.36 -9.07 -7.18
C GLY A 228 -2.31 -9.20 -6.06
N ASP A 229 -1.11 -8.65 -6.23
CA ASP A 229 -0.15 -8.55 -5.13
C ASP A 229 -0.65 -7.59 -4.04
N THR A 230 -0.21 -7.79 -2.80
CA THR A 230 -0.33 -6.76 -1.76
C THR A 230 0.91 -5.89 -1.81
N LEU A 231 0.75 -4.59 -2.03
CA LEU A 231 1.84 -3.61 -2.04
C LEU A 231 2.12 -3.14 -0.61
N TRP A 232 3.33 -3.35 -0.12
CA TRP A 232 3.81 -2.83 1.16
C TRP A 232 4.74 -1.66 0.86
N LEU A 233 4.28 -0.43 1.07
CA LEU A 233 5.04 0.79 0.78
C LEU A 233 5.57 1.39 2.08
N ARG A 234 6.88 1.29 2.30
CA ARG A 234 7.54 1.79 3.51
C ARG A 234 8.18 3.15 3.22
N PHE A 235 7.72 4.17 3.94
CA PHE A 235 8.33 5.51 3.96
C PHE A 235 9.43 5.63 5.03
N GLY A 236 9.52 4.69 5.98
CA GLY A 236 10.58 4.65 6.98
C GLY A 236 10.19 5.20 8.34
N ARG A 237 8.92 5.06 8.74
CA ARG A 237 8.47 5.50 10.06
C ARG A 237 9.28 4.81 11.16
N GLU A 238 9.95 5.58 12.01
CA GLU A 238 10.73 5.05 13.13
C GLU A 238 9.93 4.98 14.43
N HIS A 239 8.90 5.81 14.57
CA HIS A 239 8.11 5.93 15.80
C HIS A 239 6.61 6.00 15.50
N PRO A 240 5.76 5.40 16.36
CA PRO A 240 4.31 5.55 16.25
C PRO A 240 3.90 7.03 16.40
N ARG A 241 2.75 7.40 15.83
CA ARG A 241 2.17 8.74 16.04
C ARG A 241 1.79 8.95 17.52
N SER A 242 1.85 10.21 17.95
CA SER A 242 1.36 10.61 19.27
C SER A 242 -0.17 10.58 19.29
N ALA A 243 -0.75 10.33 20.46
CA ALA A 243 -2.19 10.47 20.65
C ALA A 243 -2.69 11.91 20.40
N ASP A 244 -1.80 12.89 20.61
CA ASP A 244 -2.06 14.32 20.45
C ASP A 244 -1.93 14.81 18.98
N ASP A 245 -1.41 13.96 18.09
CA ASP A 245 -1.29 14.33 16.69
C ASP A 245 -2.69 14.49 16.11
N VAL A 246 -2.98 15.62 15.49
CA VAL A 246 -4.25 15.85 14.77
C VAL A 246 -4.01 15.63 13.28
N LEU A 247 -4.97 15.00 12.59
CA LEU A 247 -4.88 14.76 11.16
C LEU A 247 -4.61 16.08 10.41
N GLY A 248 -3.57 16.10 9.58
CA GLY A 248 -3.17 17.27 8.81
C GLY A 248 -2.41 18.35 9.60
N ALA A 249 -2.25 18.21 10.92
CA ALA A 249 -1.50 19.16 11.75
C ALA A 249 0.01 18.92 11.69
N VAL A 250 0.44 17.67 11.49
CA VAL A 250 1.85 17.28 11.39
C VAL A 250 2.18 16.90 9.95
N PRO A 251 3.23 17.48 9.34
CA PRO A 251 3.70 17.07 8.02
C PRO A 251 3.99 15.56 7.96
N ALA A 252 3.54 14.91 6.89
CA ALA A 252 3.66 13.47 6.71
C ALA A 252 4.10 13.15 5.28
N PRO A 253 4.91 12.10 5.07
CA PRO A 253 5.22 11.64 3.74
C PRO A 253 3.98 11.05 3.07
N GLY A 254 3.99 10.93 1.75
CA GLY A 254 2.94 10.22 1.02
C GLY A 254 3.40 9.79 -0.36
N LEU A 255 2.54 9.10 -1.10
CA LEU A 255 2.77 8.81 -2.51
C LEU A 255 2.34 10.01 -3.35
N SER A 256 3.09 10.38 -4.38
CA SER A 256 2.65 11.45 -5.29
C SER A 256 1.51 10.95 -6.17
N LEU A 257 0.47 11.74 -6.38
CA LEU A 257 -0.62 11.50 -7.33
C LEU A 257 -0.16 11.31 -8.77
N ALA A 258 1.08 11.70 -9.10
CA ALA A 258 1.72 11.32 -10.36
C ALA A 258 1.87 9.78 -10.52
N CYS A 259 1.79 9.03 -9.43
CA CYS A 259 1.82 7.56 -9.41
C CYS A 259 0.42 6.93 -9.54
N ALA A 260 -0.66 7.72 -9.67
CA ALA A 260 -2.02 7.19 -9.65
C ALA A 260 -2.32 6.25 -10.82
N GLU A 261 -1.87 6.60 -12.03
CA GLU A 261 -2.01 5.73 -13.21
C GLU A 261 -1.16 4.45 -13.06
N TRP A 262 0.06 4.55 -12.53
CA TRP A 262 0.90 3.38 -12.25
C TRP A 262 0.22 2.42 -11.27
N LEU A 263 -0.30 2.93 -10.15
CA LEU A 263 -0.96 2.10 -9.15
C LEU A 263 -2.25 1.45 -9.70
N ALA A 264 -2.97 2.18 -10.56
CA ALA A 264 -4.13 1.67 -11.28
C ALA A 264 -3.79 0.55 -12.27
N GLU A 265 -2.63 0.61 -12.93
CA GLU A 265 -2.13 -0.44 -13.83
C GLU A 265 -1.64 -1.67 -13.06
N VAL A 266 -0.93 -1.47 -11.93
CA VAL A 266 -0.46 -2.54 -11.04
C VAL A 266 -1.63 -3.37 -10.51
N ARG A 267 -2.76 -2.73 -10.13
CA ARG A 267 -3.94 -3.39 -9.55
C ARG A 267 -3.61 -4.26 -8.33
N PRO A 268 -3.06 -3.66 -7.26
CA PRO A 268 -2.80 -4.40 -6.03
C PRO A 268 -4.12 -4.86 -5.40
N ALA A 269 -4.10 -6.01 -4.72
CA ALA A 269 -5.23 -6.48 -3.92
C ALA A 269 -5.40 -5.70 -2.62
N LEU A 270 -4.31 -5.10 -2.14
CA LEU A 270 -4.23 -4.31 -0.90
C LEU A 270 -2.99 -3.41 -0.97
N VAL A 271 -3.09 -2.20 -0.43
CA VAL A 271 -1.94 -1.33 -0.16
C VAL A 271 -1.74 -1.26 1.36
N ILE A 272 -0.51 -1.40 1.84
CA ILE A 272 -0.12 -1.28 3.25
C ILE A 272 0.94 -0.19 3.33
N THR A 273 0.76 0.78 4.23
CA THR A 273 1.72 1.87 4.45
C THR A 273 2.07 2.02 5.93
N ASP A 274 3.28 2.50 6.22
CA ASP A 274 3.74 2.79 7.58
C ASP A 274 3.37 4.20 8.06
N HIS A 275 2.73 5.00 7.21
CA HIS A 275 2.06 6.26 7.55
C HIS A 275 0.60 6.18 7.09
N GLY A 276 0.14 7.18 6.35
CA GLY A 276 -0.94 7.01 5.39
C GLY A 276 -0.38 7.16 3.97
N LEU A 277 -1.17 6.81 2.96
CA LEU A 277 -0.74 7.02 1.57
C LEU A 277 -0.75 8.51 1.18
N ASP A 278 -1.55 9.32 1.88
CA ASP A 278 -1.69 10.75 1.67
C ASP A 278 -0.57 11.57 2.34
N SER A 279 0.05 12.46 1.55
CA SER A 279 1.02 13.41 2.07
C SER A 279 0.34 14.55 2.83
N VAL A 280 1.05 15.09 3.83
CA VAL A 280 0.66 16.34 4.50
C VAL A 280 1.81 17.34 4.32
N PRO A 281 1.63 18.45 3.57
CA PRO A 281 0.38 18.91 2.97
C PRO A 281 -0.09 18.05 1.79
N SER A 282 -1.39 18.11 1.51
CA SER A 282 -1.99 17.43 0.35
C SER A 282 -1.54 18.04 -0.98
N GLU A 283 -1.45 17.19 -2.00
CA GLU A 283 -1.27 17.55 -3.41
C GLU A 283 -2.56 18.04 -4.08
N VAL A 284 -3.69 18.12 -3.38
CA VAL A 284 -4.98 18.60 -3.95
C VAL A 284 -5.53 19.73 -3.10
N ASP A 285 -5.85 20.85 -3.73
CA ASP A 285 -6.40 22.01 -3.04
C ASP A 285 -7.77 21.70 -2.41
N GLY A 286 -7.89 21.98 -1.11
CA GLY A 286 -9.14 21.77 -0.36
C GLY A 286 -9.47 20.31 -0.05
N MET A 287 -8.61 19.35 -0.41
CA MET A 287 -8.84 17.93 -0.17
C MET A 287 -7.70 17.33 0.65
N PRO A 288 -7.92 16.96 1.93
CA PRO A 288 -6.83 16.53 2.81
C PRO A 288 -6.30 15.12 2.51
N VAL A 289 -7.15 14.21 2.00
CA VAL A 289 -6.82 12.79 1.78
C VAL A 289 -7.23 12.29 0.38
N PRO A 290 -6.64 12.84 -0.71
CA PRO A 290 -6.99 12.44 -2.08
C PRO A 290 -6.75 10.95 -2.38
N TRP A 291 -5.74 10.29 -1.81
CA TRP A 291 -5.47 8.88 -2.03
C TRP A 291 -6.52 7.97 -1.42
N HIS A 292 -7.02 8.26 -0.22
CA HIS A 292 -8.14 7.50 0.35
C HIS A 292 -9.33 7.50 -0.62
N ALA A 293 -9.65 8.66 -1.22
CA ALA A 293 -10.71 8.74 -2.22
C ALA A 293 -10.38 7.93 -3.49
N LEU A 294 -9.17 8.04 -4.04
CA LEU A 294 -8.80 7.30 -5.26
C LEU A 294 -8.73 5.78 -5.02
N LEU A 295 -8.06 5.32 -3.96
CA LEU A 295 -7.92 3.89 -3.67
C LEU A 295 -9.25 3.25 -3.35
N LEU A 296 -9.96 3.78 -2.36
CA LEU A 296 -11.16 3.15 -1.85
C LEU A 296 -12.29 3.27 -2.87
N ASN A 297 -12.43 4.39 -3.58
CA ASN A 297 -13.55 4.66 -4.49
C ASN A 297 -13.28 4.39 -5.96
N SER A 298 -12.22 4.94 -6.55
CA SER A 298 -11.95 4.72 -7.97
C SER A 298 -11.43 3.31 -8.22
N LEU A 299 -10.38 2.93 -7.48
CA LEU A 299 -9.65 1.68 -7.70
C LEU A 299 -10.28 0.48 -6.98
N ARG A 300 -11.09 0.72 -5.94
CA ARG A 300 -11.73 -0.30 -5.10
C ARG A 300 -10.72 -1.21 -4.39
N VAL A 301 -9.61 -0.63 -3.94
CA VAL A 301 -8.52 -1.32 -3.24
C VAL A 301 -8.53 -0.90 -1.77
N PRO A 302 -8.65 -1.83 -0.81
CA PRO A 302 -8.53 -1.49 0.60
C PRO A 302 -7.13 -0.98 0.92
N LEU A 303 -7.03 -0.21 2.01
CA LEU A 303 -5.79 0.39 2.48
C LEU A 303 -5.53 -0.09 3.91
N VAL A 304 -4.29 -0.43 4.24
CA VAL A 304 -3.86 -0.55 5.63
C VAL A 304 -2.92 0.61 5.92
N ASP A 305 -3.29 1.38 6.91
CA ASP A 305 -2.50 2.51 7.38
C ASP A 305 -1.80 2.18 8.69
N MET A 306 -0.74 2.93 8.96
CA MET A 306 0.01 2.92 10.21
C MET A 306 0.67 1.57 10.56
N ALA A 307 1.04 0.75 9.56
CA ALA A 307 1.81 -0.48 9.78
C ALA A 307 3.21 -0.18 10.36
N ASP A 308 3.76 -1.07 11.18
CA ASP A 308 5.18 -1.03 11.56
C ASP A 308 5.99 -1.99 10.70
N MET A 309 6.62 -1.47 9.65
CA MET A 309 7.35 -2.30 8.69
C MET A 309 8.84 -2.42 8.99
N SER A 310 9.31 -1.97 10.16
CA SER A 310 10.74 -1.94 10.49
C SER A 310 11.36 -3.34 10.49
N ASP A 311 10.74 -4.28 11.20
CA ASP A 311 11.21 -5.66 11.29
C ASP A 311 11.03 -6.41 9.95
N VAL A 312 9.95 -6.13 9.22
CA VAL A 312 9.73 -6.70 7.88
C VAL A 312 10.83 -6.25 6.91
N ALA A 313 11.18 -4.96 6.92
CA ALA A 313 12.25 -4.43 6.10
C ALA A 313 13.62 -5.00 6.47
N SER A 314 13.91 -5.17 7.76
CA SER A 314 15.14 -5.83 8.22
C SER A 314 15.19 -7.29 7.74
N ALA A 315 14.12 -8.06 7.97
CA ALA A 315 14.07 -9.46 7.58
C ALA A 315 14.22 -9.66 6.06
N CYS A 316 13.54 -8.84 5.25
CA CYS A 316 13.69 -8.84 3.79
C CYS A 316 15.14 -8.53 3.36
N ALA A 317 15.77 -7.56 4.00
CA ALA A 317 17.16 -7.20 3.71
C ALA A 317 18.13 -8.32 4.10
N ASP A 318 17.94 -8.96 5.25
CA ASP A 318 18.78 -10.04 5.75
C ASP A 318 18.77 -11.27 4.81
N VAL A 319 17.60 -11.58 4.21
CA VAL A 319 17.47 -12.67 3.24
C VAL A 319 17.69 -12.24 1.79
N GLY A 320 17.86 -10.94 1.53
CA GLY A 320 18.01 -10.36 0.19
C GLY A 320 16.79 -10.55 -0.71
N ARG A 321 15.57 -10.62 -0.15
CA ARG A 321 14.32 -10.86 -0.88
C ARG A 321 13.21 -9.97 -0.32
N TYR A 322 12.53 -9.24 -1.20
CA TYR A 322 11.46 -8.29 -0.85
C TYR A 322 10.06 -8.78 -1.25
N GLU A 323 9.94 -10.08 -1.51
CA GLU A 323 8.68 -10.78 -1.80
C GLU A 323 8.46 -11.89 -0.78
N PHE A 324 7.22 -12.00 -0.28
CA PHE A 324 6.85 -12.93 0.78
C PHE A 324 5.37 -13.32 0.68
N LEU A 325 4.94 -14.29 1.49
CA LEU A 325 3.52 -14.53 1.69
C LEU A 325 2.97 -13.48 2.66
N SER A 326 2.04 -12.66 2.18
CA SER A 326 1.34 -11.63 2.93
C SER A 326 0.02 -12.18 3.45
N VAL A 327 -0.26 -11.95 4.74
CA VAL A 327 -1.51 -12.33 5.40
C VAL A 327 -2.08 -11.13 6.13
N VAL A 328 -3.27 -10.68 5.73
CA VAL A 328 -4.01 -9.62 6.44
C VAL A 328 -5.44 -10.10 6.65
N ALA A 329 -5.86 -10.23 7.91
CA ALA A 329 -7.19 -10.71 8.27
C ALA A 329 -7.90 -9.69 9.19
N PRO A 330 -8.96 -9.02 8.72
CA PRO A 330 -9.77 -8.15 9.57
C PRO A 330 -10.67 -8.96 10.50
N LEU A 331 -11.10 -8.32 11.60
CA LEU A 331 -12.16 -8.83 12.46
C LEU A 331 -13.46 -8.93 11.68
N HIS A 332 -14.29 -9.92 12.00
CA HIS A 332 -15.61 -10.07 11.38
C HIS A 332 -16.62 -9.12 12.05
N LEU A 333 -16.61 -7.86 11.62
CA LEU A 333 -17.50 -6.79 12.11
C LEU A 333 -18.40 -6.29 10.97
N PRO A 334 -19.57 -6.89 10.73
CA PRO A 334 -20.45 -6.51 9.62
C PRO A 334 -20.83 -5.04 9.67
N GLY A 335 -20.67 -4.34 8.55
CA GLY A 335 -20.98 -2.91 8.43
C GLY A 335 -19.93 -1.96 9.03
N ALA A 336 -18.84 -2.50 9.61
CA ALA A 336 -17.73 -1.66 10.04
C ALA A 336 -16.99 -1.09 8.81
N SER A 337 -16.61 0.18 8.91
CA SER A 337 -15.84 0.89 7.89
C SER A 337 -14.35 0.57 7.93
N GLY A 338 -13.88 -0.14 8.94
CA GLY A 338 -12.50 -0.60 9.06
C GLY A 338 -12.37 -1.76 10.03
N SER A 339 -11.15 -2.23 10.23
CA SER A 339 -10.80 -3.16 11.31
C SER A 339 -9.34 -2.96 11.73
N PRO A 340 -9.00 -3.02 13.03
CA PRO A 340 -7.62 -3.26 13.41
C PRO A 340 -7.13 -4.57 12.78
N VAL A 341 -5.88 -4.59 12.35
CA VAL A 341 -5.26 -5.77 11.72
C VAL A 341 -3.82 -5.91 12.17
N ASN A 342 -3.33 -7.14 12.11
CA ASN A 342 -1.91 -7.42 12.23
C ASN A 342 -1.43 -8.03 10.89
N PRO A 343 -0.93 -7.21 9.95
CA PRO A 343 -0.34 -7.71 8.73
C PRO A 343 0.88 -8.57 9.03
N LEU A 344 0.95 -9.75 8.41
CA LEU A 344 2.08 -10.66 8.57
C LEU A 344 2.82 -10.83 7.25
N ALA A 345 4.14 -10.71 7.30
CA ALA A 345 5.05 -11.11 6.25
C ALA A 345 5.67 -12.46 6.62
N ILE A 346 5.51 -13.47 5.76
CA ILE A 346 6.02 -14.83 5.99
C ILE A 346 7.06 -15.16 4.92
N LEU A 347 8.32 -15.31 5.35
CA LEU A 347 9.50 -15.49 4.49
C LEU A 347 9.96 -16.94 4.31
#